data_AF-A0AAN0JEN2-F1
#
_entry.id   AF-A0AAN0JEN2-F1
#
_cell.length_a   1.000
_cell.length_b   1.000
_cell.length_c   1.000
_cell.angle_alpha   90.00
_cell.angle_beta   90.00
_cell.angle_gamma   90.00
#
_symmetry.space_group_name_H-M   'P 1'
#
loop_
_entity.id
_entity.type
_entity.pdbx_description
1 polymer ?
#
loop_
_entity_poly.entity_id
_entity_poly.type
_entity_poly.pdbx_seq_one_letter_code
_entity_poly.pdbx_strand_id
1 'polypeptide(L)'
;MDTYFRLTDGILNVIKEQVEDEELQKLIDGYDRSKFFIPIGYVRHYKGTLQDLKTDVMKHSGIIEGELKVDDIIVDPIKSGYDLSSRQSMFYISTDGSIQQWTNEWKQPPPDIFPTAWRVFLTKRDKALVNKVKSGLTKVITGITGFGSVYEEGTDIDYIPDDNQ
;
A
#
# COMPACT_ATOMS: atom_id res chain seq x y z
N MET A 1 -16.45 -22.29 -17.10
CA MET A 1 -15.30 -21.63 -17.75
C MET A 1 -15.74 -20.52 -18.70
N ASP A 2 -16.79 -20.72 -19.50
CA ASP A 2 -17.34 -19.70 -20.42
C ASP A 2 -17.59 -18.31 -19.83
N THR A 3 -18.10 -18.22 -18.60
CA THR A 3 -18.34 -16.93 -17.94
C THR A 3 -17.05 -16.18 -17.64
N TYR A 4 -15.98 -16.89 -17.27
CA TYR A 4 -14.69 -16.29 -16.94
C TYR A 4 -13.98 -15.72 -18.17
N PHE A 5 -14.11 -16.36 -19.34
CA PHE A 5 -13.57 -15.84 -20.60
C PHE A 5 -14.19 -14.51 -21.05
N ARG A 6 -15.38 -14.19 -20.54
CA ARG A 6 -16.06 -12.92 -20.82
C ARG A 6 -15.74 -11.84 -19.79
N LEU A 7 -15.11 -12.21 -18.67
CA LEU A 7 -14.65 -11.27 -17.67
C LEU A 7 -13.32 -10.67 -18.14
N THR A 8 -13.40 -9.45 -18.66
CA THR A 8 -12.26 -8.66 -19.13
C THR A 8 -12.33 -7.29 -18.48
N ASP A 9 -11.34 -6.43 -18.72
CA ASP A 9 -11.35 -5.03 -18.27
C ASP A 9 -12.58 -4.24 -18.78
N GLY A 10 -13.26 -4.74 -19.82
CA GLY A 10 -14.54 -4.22 -20.27
C GLY A 10 -15.66 -4.27 -19.22
N ILE A 11 -15.48 -5.03 -18.13
CA ILE A 11 -16.40 -5.03 -16.99
C ILE A 11 -16.55 -3.63 -16.37
N LEU A 12 -15.51 -2.79 -16.44
CA LEU A 12 -15.58 -1.43 -15.91
C LEU A 12 -16.63 -0.59 -16.65
N ASN A 13 -16.74 -0.75 -17.97
CA ASN A 13 -17.77 -0.07 -18.76
C ASN A 13 -19.18 -0.60 -18.42
N VAL A 14 -19.32 -1.91 -18.25
CA VAL A 14 -20.59 -2.51 -17.82
C VAL A 14 -21.01 -1.96 -16.46
N ILE A 15 -20.09 -1.85 -15.51
CA ILE A 15 -20.36 -1.27 -14.19
C ILE A 15 -20.79 0.20 -14.32
N LYS A 16 -20.06 1.01 -15.09
CA LYS A 16 -20.37 2.42 -15.35
C LYS A 16 -21.78 2.61 -15.89
N GLU A 17 -22.21 1.76 -16.82
CA GLU A 17 -23.47 1.92 -17.54
C GLU A 17 -24.67 1.27 -16.84
N GLN A 18 -24.46 0.19 -16.08
CA GLN A 18 -25.55 -0.70 -15.66
C GLN A 18 -25.72 -0.84 -14.15
N VAL A 19 -24.79 -0.33 -13.33
CA VAL A 19 -24.86 -0.46 -11.87
C VAL A 19 -25.25 0.86 -11.22
N GLU A 20 -26.47 0.92 -10.70
CA GLU A 20 -27.02 2.08 -9.97
C GLU A 20 -26.67 2.02 -8.48
N ASP A 21 -25.38 1.94 -8.16
CA ASP A 21 -24.87 2.01 -6.76
C ASP A 21 -24.15 3.34 -6.53
N GLU A 22 -24.68 4.16 -5.62
CA GLU A 22 -24.20 5.53 -5.42
C GLU A 22 -22.77 5.60 -4.87
N GLU A 23 -22.35 4.65 -4.03
CA GLU A 23 -20.99 4.61 -3.48
C GLU A 23 -19.99 4.16 -4.55
N LEU A 24 -20.36 3.16 -5.34
CA LEU A 24 -19.56 2.68 -6.46
C LEU A 24 -19.37 3.75 -7.53
N GLN A 25 -20.42 4.47 -7.89
CA GLN A 25 -20.34 5.56 -8.87
C GLN A 25 -19.41 6.70 -8.39
N LYS A 26 -19.39 7.00 -7.09
CA LYS A 26 -18.41 7.96 -6.52
C LYS A 26 -16.97 7.49 -6.68
N LEU A 27 -16.69 6.19 -6.51
CA LEU A 27 -15.35 5.63 -6.72
C LEU A 27 -14.93 5.68 -8.20
N ILE A 28 -15.87 5.43 -9.10
CA ILE A 28 -15.65 5.52 -10.55
C ILE A 28 -15.39 6.95 -10.98
N ASP A 29 -16.19 7.91 -10.53
CA ASP A 29 -15.98 9.34 -10.77
C ASP A 29 -14.61 9.79 -10.25
N GLY A 30 -14.23 9.27 -9.07
CA GLY A 30 -12.90 9.48 -8.53
C GLY A 30 -11.80 8.98 -9.46
N TYR A 31 -11.92 7.75 -9.96
CA TYR A 31 -10.99 7.17 -10.92
C TYR A 31 -10.91 7.98 -12.22
N ASP A 32 -12.05 8.30 -12.84
CA ASP A 32 -12.11 9.02 -14.11
C ASP A 32 -11.55 10.45 -14.01
N ARG A 33 -11.66 11.08 -12.83
CA ARG A 33 -11.10 12.40 -12.53
C ARG A 33 -9.67 12.34 -11.97
N SER A 34 -9.02 11.18 -11.97
CA SER A 34 -7.70 10.98 -11.35
C SER A 34 -7.63 11.39 -9.88
N LYS A 35 -8.75 11.32 -9.16
CA LYS A 35 -8.83 11.57 -7.72
C LYS A 35 -8.43 10.32 -6.92
N PHE A 36 -7.14 10.00 -6.89
CA PHE A 36 -6.58 8.84 -6.15
C PHE A 36 -6.45 9.05 -4.63
N PHE A 37 -6.17 7.98 -3.88
CA PHE A 37 -5.87 8.08 -2.45
C PHE A 37 -4.57 8.85 -2.21
N ILE A 38 -4.51 9.61 -1.12
CA ILE A 38 -3.38 10.48 -0.81
C ILE A 38 -2.20 9.65 -0.29
N PRO A 39 -1.03 9.66 -0.94
CA PRO A 39 0.15 8.98 -0.44
C PRO A 39 0.67 9.70 0.81
N ILE A 40 0.79 8.97 1.92
CA ILE A 40 1.28 9.50 3.20
C ILE A 40 2.78 9.25 3.32
N GLY A 41 3.21 8.03 3.05
CA GLY A 41 4.59 7.61 3.25
C GLY A 41 4.75 6.10 3.14
N TYR A 42 5.83 5.59 3.72
CA TYR A 42 6.07 4.16 3.84
C TYR A 42 6.84 3.81 5.12
N VAL A 43 6.68 2.56 5.56
CA VAL A 43 7.48 1.96 6.64
C VAL A 43 8.15 0.68 6.15
N ARG A 44 9.28 0.33 6.73
CA ARG A 44 9.96 -0.96 6.56
C ARG A 44 10.13 -1.62 7.92
N HIS A 45 10.31 -2.93 7.94
CA HIS A 45 10.58 -3.71 9.17
C HIS A 45 9.50 -3.58 10.28
N TYR A 46 8.28 -3.19 9.94
CA TYR A 46 7.18 -3.19 10.91
C TYR A 46 6.85 -4.63 11.32
N LYS A 47 6.79 -4.92 12.62
CA LYS A 47 6.68 -6.28 13.17
C LYS A 47 5.24 -6.74 13.46
N GLY A 48 4.26 -5.84 13.36
CA GLY A 48 2.83 -6.16 13.52
C GLY A 48 2.14 -6.52 12.21
N THR A 49 0.83 -6.64 12.25
CA THR A 49 -0.04 -6.84 11.08
C THR A 49 -0.32 -5.52 10.35
N LEU A 50 -0.95 -5.59 9.17
CA LEU A 50 -1.43 -4.39 8.46
C LEU A 50 -2.41 -3.58 9.33
N GLN A 51 -3.25 -4.26 10.10
CA GLN A 51 -4.23 -3.61 10.98
C GLN A 51 -3.57 -2.94 12.19
N ASP A 52 -2.52 -3.56 12.73
CA ASP A 52 -1.75 -2.97 13.83
C ASP A 52 -1.10 -1.66 13.37
N LEU A 53 -0.53 -1.62 12.16
CA LEU A 53 0.07 -0.39 11.63
C LEU A 53 -0.96 0.73 11.49
N LYS A 54 -2.15 0.44 10.95
CA LYS A 54 -3.22 1.45 10.85
C LYS A 54 -3.61 1.99 12.23
N THR A 55 -3.73 1.10 13.20
CA THR A 55 -4.10 1.42 14.58
C THR A 55 -3.04 2.27 15.26
N ASP A 56 -1.76 1.92 15.11
CA ASP A 56 -0.63 2.67 15.66
C ASP A 56 -0.54 4.07 15.05
N VAL A 57 -0.69 4.19 13.72
CA VAL A 57 -0.70 5.50 13.05
C VAL A 57 -1.84 6.36 13.58
N MET A 58 -3.06 5.81 13.68
CA MET A 58 -4.22 6.49 14.27
C MET A 58 -3.96 6.94 15.70
N LYS A 59 -3.49 6.03 16.56
CA LYS A 59 -3.17 6.32 17.97
C LYS A 59 -2.14 7.44 18.11
N HIS A 60 -1.13 7.47 17.24
CA HIS A 60 -0.06 8.48 17.30
C HIS A 60 -0.40 9.79 16.58
N SER A 61 -1.40 9.80 15.70
CA SER A 61 -1.85 10.98 14.95
C SER A 61 -2.60 12.02 15.81
N GLY A 62 -3.13 11.61 16.97
CA GLY A 62 -3.96 12.47 17.82
C GLY A 62 -5.35 12.76 17.23
N ILE A 63 -5.78 11.97 16.25
CA ILE A 63 -7.13 12.03 15.69
C ILE A 63 -8.13 11.52 16.73
N ILE A 64 -9.23 12.25 16.91
CA ILE A 64 -10.28 11.94 17.88
C ILE A 64 -11.27 10.96 17.24
N GLU A 65 -11.89 10.10 18.05
CA GLU A 65 -12.93 9.17 17.61
C GLU A 65 -14.06 9.92 16.90
N GLY A 66 -14.32 9.55 15.64
CA GLY A 66 -15.32 10.18 14.77
C GLY A 66 -14.76 11.07 13.64
N GLU A 67 -13.52 11.57 13.75
CA GLU A 67 -12.90 12.38 12.68
C GLU A 67 -12.37 11.52 11.52
N LEU A 68 -11.86 10.32 11.82
CA LEU A 68 -11.33 9.38 10.83
C LEU A 68 -11.54 7.94 11.32
N LYS A 69 -11.94 7.03 10.44
CA LYS A 69 -12.00 5.60 10.74
C LYS A 69 -10.64 4.96 10.44
N VAL A 70 -10.30 3.89 11.15
CA VAL A 70 -9.06 3.13 10.87
C VAL A 70 -9.00 2.65 9.42
N ASP A 71 -10.15 2.30 8.83
CA ASP A 71 -10.27 1.84 7.44
C ASP A 71 -10.06 2.94 6.40
N ASP A 72 -10.08 4.21 6.80
CA ASP A 72 -9.69 5.31 5.92
C ASP A 72 -8.18 5.35 5.66
N ILE A 73 -7.39 4.60 6.45
CA ILE A 73 -5.96 4.36 6.20
C ILE A 73 -5.80 3.06 5.42
N ILE A 74 -5.14 3.13 4.27
CA ILE A 74 -4.77 1.97 3.47
C ILE A 74 -3.30 1.68 3.71
N VAL A 75 -2.99 0.41 3.99
CA VAL A 75 -1.62 -0.10 4.07
C VAL A 75 -1.45 -1.12 2.96
N ASP A 76 -0.50 -0.85 2.07
CA ASP A 76 -0.23 -1.65 0.89
C ASP A 76 1.20 -2.22 0.94
N PRO A 77 1.35 -3.51 1.30
CA PRO A 77 2.65 -4.16 1.34
C PRO A 77 3.17 -4.42 -0.08
N ILE A 78 4.33 -3.84 -0.41
CA ILE A 78 4.98 -4.10 -1.70
C ILE A 78 5.51 -5.54 -1.72
N LYS A 79 5.38 -6.23 -2.86
CA LYS A 79 6.03 -7.54 -3.07
C LYS A 79 7.48 -7.33 -3.48
N SER A 80 8.40 -8.03 -2.81
CA SER A 80 9.84 -7.92 -3.15
C SER A 80 10.19 -8.66 -4.43
N GLY A 81 9.36 -9.61 -4.85
CA GLY A 81 9.73 -10.65 -5.81
C GLY A 81 10.58 -11.76 -5.18
N TYR A 82 11.13 -11.54 -3.98
CA TYR A 82 11.85 -12.53 -3.17
C TYR A 82 10.97 -13.18 -2.10
N ASP A 83 9.65 -12.99 -2.16
CA ASP A 83 8.71 -13.45 -1.14
C ASP A 83 8.70 -14.99 -1.00
N LEU A 84 9.19 -15.70 -2.02
CA LEU A 84 9.35 -17.15 -2.06
C LEU A 84 10.82 -17.61 -2.06
N SER A 85 11.79 -16.71 -1.90
CA SER A 85 13.22 -17.05 -1.99
C SER A 85 13.64 -18.13 -0.99
N SER A 86 13.04 -18.14 0.21
CA SER A 86 13.27 -19.15 1.24
C SER A 86 12.62 -20.50 0.95
N ARG A 87 11.66 -20.56 0.01
CA ARG A 87 10.89 -21.76 -0.35
C ARG A 87 11.27 -22.35 -1.71
N GLN A 88 12.04 -21.62 -2.51
CA GLN A 88 12.50 -22.06 -3.82
C GLN A 88 13.92 -22.62 -3.75
N SER A 89 14.17 -23.66 -4.54
CA SER A 89 15.48 -24.29 -4.68
C SER A 89 16.02 -24.01 -6.08
N MET A 90 17.27 -23.56 -6.16
CA MET A 90 17.99 -23.44 -7.43
C MET A 90 19.13 -24.44 -7.49
N PHE A 91 19.27 -25.10 -8.63
CA PHE A 91 20.33 -26.06 -8.91
C PHE A 91 21.27 -25.53 -9.98
N TYR A 92 22.54 -25.94 -9.94
CA TYR A 92 23.55 -25.61 -10.94
C TYR A 92 24.44 -26.82 -11.23
N ILE A 93 25.08 -26.84 -12.40
CA ILE A 93 26.07 -27.87 -12.75
C ILE A 93 27.45 -27.29 -12.46
N SER A 94 28.23 -27.93 -11.59
CA SER A 94 29.60 -27.53 -11.28
C SER A 94 30.57 -27.95 -12.39
N THR A 95 31.80 -27.44 -12.33
CA THR A 95 32.85 -27.68 -13.32
C THR A 95 33.24 -29.16 -13.46
N ASP A 96 33.00 -29.97 -12.42
CA ASP A 96 33.19 -31.43 -12.43
C ASP A 96 31.98 -32.21 -12.99
N GLY A 97 30.93 -31.50 -13.44
CA GLY A 97 29.70 -32.08 -13.99
C GLY A 97 28.68 -32.52 -12.95
N SER A 98 28.93 -32.34 -11.65
CA SER A 98 27.95 -32.68 -10.62
C SER A 98 26.84 -31.62 -10.51
N ILE A 99 25.65 -32.04 -10.09
CA ILE A 99 24.53 -31.12 -9.80
C ILE A 99 24.64 -30.68 -8.34
N GLN A 100 24.75 -29.39 -8.14
CA GLN A 100 24.81 -28.73 -6.84
C GLN A 100 23.57 -27.87 -6.63
N GLN A 101 23.29 -27.54 -5.37
CA GLN A 101 22.17 -26.67 -4.99
C GLN A 101 22.70 -25.37 -4.40
N TRP A 102 22.16 -24.24 -4.84
CA TRP A 102 22.36 -22.95 -4.18
C TRP A 102 21.58 -22.93 -2.87
N THR A 103 22.29 -23.02 -1.75
CA THR A 103 21.68 -23.14 -0.42
C THR A 103 21.59 -21.82 0.33
N ASN A 104 22.46 -20.84 0.05
CA ASN A 104 22.59 -19.61 0.85
C ASN A 104 22.43 -18.32 0.01
N GLU A 105 23.15 -18.21 -1.09
CA GLU A 105 23.32 -16.96 -1.85
C GLU A 105 22.02 -16.50 -2.53
N TRP A 106 21.20 -17.44 -2.99
CA TRP A 106 19.89 -17.15 -3.58
C TRP A 106 18.78 -16.94 -2.55
N LYS A 107 18.97 -17.40 -1.31
CA LYS A 107 17.98 -17.27 -0.23
C LYS A 107 18.10 -15.95 0.53
N GLN A 108 19.15 -15.19 0.29
CA GLN A 108 19.39 -13.90 0.94
C GLN A 108 19.03 -12.78 -0.04
N PRO A 109 17.80 -12.24 0.02
CA PRO A 109 17.48 -11.05 -0.76
C PRO A 109 18.39 -9.88 -0.37
N PRO A 110 18.72 -8.98 -1.30
CA PRO A 110 19.47 -7.78 -0.99
C PRO A 110 18.79 -6.99 0.15
N PRO A 111 19.57 -6.48 1.13
CA PRO A 111 19.03 -5.85 2.35
C PRO A 111 18.24 -4.57 2.07
N ASP A 112 18.46 -3.94 0.92
CA ASP A 112 17.72 -2.78 0.41
C ASP A 112 16.38 -3.14 -0.23
N ILE A 113 16.20 -4.41 -0.63
CA ILE A 113 14.98 -4.93 -1.27
C ILE A 113 14.06 -5.62 -0.24
N PHE A 114 14.62 -6.21 0.82
CA PHE A 114 13.85 -6.98 1.80
C PHE A 114 14.23 -6.67 3.26
N PRO A 115 13.26 -6.51 4.18
CA PRO A 115 11.81 -6.57 3.97
C PRO A 115 11.31 -5.37 3.18
N THR A 116 10.28 -5.62 2.37
CA THR A 116 9.67 -4.59 1.55
C THR A 116 9.00 -3.51 2.37
N ALA A 117 8.91 -2.34 1.76
CA ALA A 117 8.17 -1.25 2.31
C ALA A 117 6.65 -1.52 2.26
N TRP A 118 5.96 -1.11 3.31
CA TRP A 118 4.51 -0.99 3.34
C TRP A 118 4.16 0.47 3.08
N ARG A 119 3.46 0.73 1.99
CA ARG A 119 3.01 2.07 1.61
C ARG A 119 1.75 2.41 2.40
N VAL A 120 1.65 3.66 2.85
CA VAL A 120 0.51 4.16 3.62
C VAL A 120 -0.19 5.23 2.79
N PHE A 121 -1.50 5.09 2.63
CA PHE A 121 -2.36 6.05 1.96
C PHE A 121 -3.55 6.44 2.84
N LEU A 122 -4.13 7.60 2.55
CA LEU A 122 -5.35 8.10 3.18
C LEU A 122 -6.45 8.27 2.14
N THR A 123 -7.65 7.78 2.44
CA THR A 123 -8.82 7.92 1.56
C THR A 123 -9.42 9.32 1.59
N LYS A 124 -9.24 10.05 2.69
CA LYS A 124 -9.76 11.40 2.90
C LYS A 124 -8.85 12.47 2.32
N ARG A 125 -9.47 13.43 1.64
CA ARG A 125 -8.82 14.57 0.98
C ARG A 125 -8.89 15.83 1.84
N ASP A 126 -8.57 15.70 3.12
CA ASP A 126 -8.55 16.79 4.10
C ASP A 126 -7.11 17.08 4.54
N LYS A 127 -6.64 18.31 4.33
CA LYS A 127 -5.25 18.72 4.62
C LYS A 127 -4.89 18.60 6.10
N ALA A 128 -5.83 18.89 7.00
CA ALA A 128 -5.61 18.75 8.44
C ALA A 128 -5.49 17.27 8.83
N LEU A 129 -6.38 16.42 8.31
CA LEU A 129 -6.31 14.97 8.54
C LEU A 129 -5.04 14.35 7.94
N VAL A 130 -4.66 14.73 6.72
CA VAL A 130 -3.40 14.30 6.10
C VAL A 130 -2.21 14.64 6.99
N ASN A 131 -2.14 15.86 7.52
CA ASN A 131 -1.05 16.28 8.40
C ASN A 131 -1.04 15.52 9.72
N LYS A 132 -2.22 15.25 10.32
CA LYS A 132 -2.32 14.40 11.51
C LYS A 132 -1.84 12.98 11.23
N VAL A 133 -2.27 12.37 10.13
CA VAL A 133 -1.85 11.01 9.73
C VAL A 133 -0.36 10.95 9.42
N LYS A 134 0.19 11.94 8.72
CA LYS A 134 1.65 12.10 8.49
C LYS A 134 2.41 12.16 9.82
N SER A 135 1.95 12.98 10.77
CA SER A 135 2.54 13.07 12.12
C SER A 135 2.47 11.74 12.88
N GLY A 136 1.34 11.03 12.79
CA GLY A 136 1.19 9.69 13.35
C GLY A 136 2.19 8.69 12.74
N LEU A 137 2.32 8.68 11.42
CA LEU A 137 3.27 7.83 10.71
C LEU A 137 4.73 8.16 11.07
N THR A 138 5.10 9.45 11.16
CA THR A 138 6.42 9.87 11.62
C THR A 138 6.74 9.28 12.98
N LYS A 139 5.82 9.35 13.94
CA LYS A 139 6.03 8.80 15.29
C LYS A 139 6.17 7.27 15.29
N VAL A 140 5.42 6.57 14.44
CA VAL A 140 5.59 5.12 14.24
C VAL A 140 6.98 4.81 13.66
N ILE A 141 7.42 5.58 12.67
CA ILE A 141 8.75 5.43 12.07
C ILE A 141 9.83 5.64 13.13
N THR A 142 9.80 6.75 13.85
CA THR A 142 10.86 7.10 14.81
C THR A 142 10.81 6.25 16.09
N GLY A 143 9.63 5.82 16.52
CA GLY A 143 9.42 5.16 17.81
C GLY A 143 9.39 3.63 17.75
N ILE A 144 9.07 3.03 16.60
CA ILE A 144 8.83 1.58 16.49
C ILE A 144 9.80 0.93 15.50
N THR A 145 9.90 1.48 14.28
CA THR A 145 10.61 0.79 13.19
C THR A 145 12.05 1.26 13.00
N GLY A 146 12.29 2.56 13.06
CA GLY A 146 13.54 3.21 12.66
C GLY A 146 13.76 3.28 11.14
N PHE A 147 12.85 2.74 10.32
CA PHE A 147 13.03 2.62 8.87
C PHE A 147 11.73 2.98 8.13
N GLY A 148 11.74 4.11 7.44
CA GLY A 148 10.59 4.61 6.70
C GLY A 148 10.78 6.08 6.36
N SER A 149 9.83 6.63 5.61
CA SER A 149 9.76 8.06 5.38
C SER A 149 8.32 8.50 5.18
N VAL A 150 8.04 9.74 5.55
CA VAL A 150 6.83 10.44 5.16
C VAL A 150 7.15 11.25 3.92
N TYR A 151 6.26 11.27 2.94
CA TYR A 151 6.51 12.06 1.73
C TYR A 151 6.44 13.56 2.07
N GLU A 152 7.57 14.25 1.90
CA GLU A 152 7.67 15.69 2.05
C GLU A 152 7.01 16.35 0.84
N GLU A 153 6.14 17.33 1.10
CA GLU A 153 5.33 18.10 0.15
C GLU A 153 4.02 17.49 -0.37
N GLY A 154 3.00 18.36 -0.37
CA GLY A 154 1.66 18.15 -0.90
C GLY A 154 1.62 18.39 -2.40
N THR A 155 2.28 17.55 -3.18
CA THR A 155 2.30 17.63 -4.65
C THR A 155 0.98 17.28 -5.33
N ASP A 156 -0.10 16.98 -4.60
CA ASP A 156 -1.43 16.78 -5.22
C ASP A 156 -2.61 17.21 -4.33
N ILE A 157 -2.42 17.88 -3.18
CA ILE A 157 -3.58 18.27 -2.34
C ILE A 157 -4.21 19.58 -2.81
N ASP A 158 -3.40 20.52 -3.31
CA ASP A 158 -3.88 21.84 -3.77
C ASP A 158 -4.55 21.79 -5.17
N TYR A 159 -4.52 20.64 -5.88
CA TYR A 159 -5.22 20.40 -7.15
C TYR A 159 -6.51 19.58 -7.00
N ILE A 160 -6.97 19.37 -5.76
CA ILE A 160 -8.16 18.58 -5.47
C ILE A 160 -9.36 19.53 -5.39
N PRO A 161 -10.30 19.48 -6.35
CA PRO A 161 -11.57 20.17 -6.17
C PRO A 161 -12.25 19.59 -4.92
N ASP A 162 -12.69 20.49 -4.04
CA ASP A 162 -13.53 20.16 -2.89
C ASP A 162 -14.65 19.22 -3.31
N ASP A 163 -15.03 18.29 -2.44
CA ASP A 163 -16.19 17.40 -2.66
C ASP A 163 -17.54 18.15 -2.69
N ASN A 164 -17.51 19.49 -2.59
CA ASN A 164 -18.65 20.41 -2.56
C ASN A 164 -18.81 21.27 -3.84
N GLN A 165 -18.22 20.88 -4.97
CA GLN A 165 -18.48 21.51 -6.28
C GLN A 165 -19.18 20.55 -7.26
#